data_AF-A0AAE1Q1W3-F1
#
_entry.id   AF-A0AAE1Q1W3-F1
#
_cell.length_a   1.000
_cell.length_b   1.000
_cell.length_c   1.000
_cell.angle_alpha   90.00
_cell.angle_beta   90.00
_cell.angle_gamma   90.00
#
_symmetry.space_group_name_H-M   'P 1'
#
loop_
_entity.id
_entity.type
_entity.pdbx_description
1 polymer ?
#
loop_
_entity_poly.entity_id
_entity_poly.type
_entity_poly.pdbx_seq_one_letter_code
_entity_poly.pdbx_strand_id
1 'polypeptide(L)'
;MARRVFDTFSTGVENEMVQFIDDVRDGRILVFAVLDEASKNLSWLGRNKLKELGSRWCDKLGYRDMWALVTRKGGLKMAETYSNVATADTGYEWGGPVFLRTDFDLLEESGE
;
A
#
# COMPACT_ATOMS: atom_id res chain seq x y z
N MET A 1 4.37 -7.60 -15.62
CA MET A 1 3.38 -6.66 -15.05
C MET A 1 2.24 -7.48 -14.46
N ALA A 2 1.63 -7.04 -13.36
CA ALA A 2 0.56 -7.77 -12.69
C ALA A 2 -0.43 -6.81 -12.01
N ARG A 3 -1.67 -7.26 -11.82
CA ARG A 3 -2.68 -6.63 -10.97
C ARG A 3 -3.22 -7.69 -10.02
N ARG A 4 -3.32 -7.35 -8.73
CA ARG A 4 -3.86 -8.22 -7.68
C ARG A 4 -4.73 -7.40 -6.74
N VAL A 5 -5.67 -8.07 -6.08
CA VAL A 5 -6.47 -7.53 -4.98
C VAL A 5 -6.29 -8.49 -3.83
N PHE A 6 -5.89 -7.96 -2.67
CA PHE A 6 -5.72 -8.72 -1.45
C PHE A 6 -6.76 -8.19 -0.46
N ASP A 7 -7.81 -8.99 -0.23
CA ASP A 7 -8.82 -8.69 0.79
C ASP A 7 -8.23 -8.94 2.18
N THR A 8 -7.45 -8.00 2.68
CA THR A 8 -6.85 -8.06 4.02
C THR A 8 -7.85 -7.77 5.14
N PHE A 9 -9.13 -7.58 4.82
CA PHE A 9 -10.20 -7.72 5.80
C PHE A 9 -10.47 -9.18 6.12
N SER A 10 -10.24 -10.09 5.17
CA SER A 10 -10.36 -11.55 5.35
C SER A 10 -9.09 -12.15 5.97
N THR A 11 -9.25 -13.20 6.76
CA THR A 11 -8.14 -13.86 7.47
C THR A 11 -7.23 -14.61 6.49
N GLY A 12 -5.91 -14.50 6.68
CA GLY A 12 -4.90 -15.26 5.94
C GLY A 12 -4.44 -14.63 4.62
N VAL A 13 -5.24 -13.74 4.01
CA VAL A 13 -4.94 -13.12 2.71
C VAL A 13 -3.69 -12.22 2.75
N GLU A 14 -3.32 -11.70 3.92
CA GLU A 14 -2.09 -10.91 4.06
C GLU A 14 -0.83 -11.70 3.70
N ASN A 15 -0.80 -13.03 3.91
CA ASN A 15 0.34 -13.86 3.58
C ASN A 15 0.56 -13.93 2.07
N GLU A 16 -0.53 -14.00 1.31
CA GLU A 16 -0.48 -13.96 -0.17
C GLU A 16 0.02 -12.61 -0.67
N MET A 17 -0.39 -11.51 -0.02
CA MET A 17 0.12 -10.17 -0.33
C MET A 17 1.62 -10.09 -0.09
N VAL A 18 2.09 -10.57 1.07
CA VAL A 18 3.51 -10.57 1.45
C VAL A 18 4.34 -11.39 0.47
N GLN A 19 3.91 -12.61 0.18
CA GLN A 19 4.59 -13.48 -0.79
C GLN A 19 4.63 -12.84 -2.18
N PHE A 20 3.51 -12.27 -2.64
CA PHE A 20 3.48 -11.57 -3.92
C PHE A 20 4.47 -10.41 -3.97
N ILE A 21 4.57 -9.61 -2.91
CA ILE A 21 5.56 -8.53 -2.82
C ILE A 21 6.98 -9.11 -2.89
N ASP A 22 7.26 -10.20 -2.18
CA ASP A 22 8.58 -10.85 -2.16
C ASP A 22 9.00 -11.40 -3.53
N ASP A 23 8.05 -11.96 -4.29
CA ASP A 23 8.31 -12.50 -5.64
C ASP A 23 8.53 -11.41 -6.71
N VAL A 24 8.14 -10.16 -6.44
CA VAL A 24 8.41 -9.05 -7.37
C VAL A 24 9.90 -8.75 -7.40
N ARG A 25 10.50 -8.60 -8.59
CA ARG A 25 11.90 -8.17 -8.71
C ARG A 25 12.11 -6.73 -8.25
N ASP A 26 13.27 -6.46 -7.65
CA ASP A 26 13.69 -5.10 -7.31
C ASP A 26 13.74 -4.19 -8.55
N GLY A 27 13.61 -2.88 -8.33
CA GLY A 27 13.52 -1.87 -9.39
C GLY A 27 12.12 -1.69 -9.99
N ARG A 28 11.19 -2.63 -9.74
CA ARG A 28 9.80 -2.51 -10.21
C ARG A 28 9.01 -1.49 -9.39
N ILE A 29 8.10 -0.79 -10.08
CA ILE A 29 7.14 0.12 -9.46
C ILE A 29 5.96 -0.71 -8.92
N LEU A 30 5.65 -0.49 -7.64
CA LEU A 30 4.50 -1.04 -6.96
C LEU A 30 3.55 0.10 -6.60
N VAL A 31 2.27 -0.12 -6.87
CA VAL A 31 1.18 0.81 -6.57
C VAL A 31 0.18 0.08 -5.67
N PHE A 32 -0.11 0.68 -4.53
CA PHE A 32 -1.09 0.21 -3.56
C PHE A 32 -2.20 1.25 -3.43
N ALA A 33 -3.44 0.77 -3.32
CA ALA A 33 -4.60 1.59 -3.00
C ALA A 33 -5.57 0.74 -2.18
N VAL A 34 -6.10 1.31 -1.11
CA VAL A 34 -7.16 0.69 -0.31
C VAL A 34 -8.50 0.98 -0.97
N LEU A 35 -9.35 -0.05 -1.01
CA LEU A 35 -10.76 0.04 -1.31
C LEU A 35 -11.51 -0.55 -0.12
N ASP A 36 -12.49 0.19 0.41
CA ASP A 36 -13.32 -0.20 1.55
C ASP A 36 -12.53 -0.37 2.88
N GLU A 37 -11.84 -1.48 3.09
CA GLU A 37 -11.20 -1.82 4.36
C GLU A 37 -9.95 -2.67 4.12
N ALA A 38 -8.85 -2.37 4.79
CA ALA A 38 -7.61 -3.14 4.66
C ALA A 38 -6.94 -3.48 5.99
N SER A 39 -7.42 -2.99 7.13
CA SER A 39 -6.69 -3.02 8.40
C SER A 39 -6.99 -4.26 9.25
N LYS A 40 -8.18 -4.87 9.14
CA LYS A 40 -8.70 -5.82 10.14
C LYS A 40 -7.80 -7.05 10.35
N ASN A 41 -7.32 -7.66 9.27
CA ASN A 41 -6.38 -8.79 9.32
C ASN A 41 -4.99 -8.42 8.75
N LEU A 42 -4.70 -7.13 8.56
CA LEU A 42 -3.35 -6.67 8.23
C LEU A 42 -2.53 -6.54 9.51
N SER A 43 -1.85 -7.63 9.84
CA SER A 43 -1.06 -7.78 11.05
C SER A 43 0.29 -7.08 10.94
N TRP A 44 1.12 -7.26 11.98
CA TRP A 44 2.49 -6.76 11.99
C TRP A 44 3.32 -7.30 10.81
N LEU A 45 3.03 -8.52 10.34
CA LEU A 45 3.72 -9.12 9.19
C LEU A 45 3.49 -8.29 7.92
N GLY A 46 2.23 -8.07 7.55
CA GLY A 46 1.89 -7.27 6.38
C GLY A 46 2.36 -5.81 6.54
N ARG A 47 2.18 -5.20 7.72
CA ARG A 47 2.60 -3.82 7.97
C ARG A 47 4.11 -3.65 7.85
N ASN A 48 4.92 -4.59 8.37
CA ASN A 48 6.37 -4.53 8.21
C ASN A 48 6.80 -4.68 6.75
N LYS A 49 6.17 -5.58 6.00
CA LYS A 49 6.45 -5.69 4.56
C LYS A 49 6.18 -4.37 3.83
N LEU A 50 5.12 -3.66 4.19
CA LEU A 50 4.83 -2.32 3.65
C LEU A 50 5.83 -1.24 4.12
N LYS A 51 6.38 -1.36 5.34
CA LYS A 51 7.47 -0.47 5.83
C LYS A 51 8.77 -0.68 5.08
N GLU A 52 9.12 -1.92 4.73
CA GLU A 52 10.28 -2.22 3.88
C GLU A 52 10.17 -1.52 2.51
N LEU A 53 8.94 -1.31 2.03
CA LEU A 53 8.64 -0.52 0.83
C LEU A 53 8.57 1.00 1.07
N GLY A 54 8.90 1.47 2.28
CA GLY A 54 8.98 2.88 2.65
C GLY A 54 7.69 3.51 3.18
N SER A 55 6.62 2.73 3.41
CA SER A 55 5.39 3.27 3.98
C SER A 55 5.60 3.84 5.38
N ARG A 56 5.03 5.03 5.64
CA ARG A 56 4.99 5.66 6.96
C ARG A 56 3.61 5.61 7.61
N TRP A 57 2.57 5.33 6.83
CA TRP A 57 1.18 5.30 7.30
C TRP A 57 0.63 3.89 7.50
N CYS A 58 1.31 2.85 7.00
CA CYS A 58 0.83 1.47 7.14
C CYS A 58 0.66 1.01 8.60
N ASP A 59 1.41 1.55 9.57
CA ASP A 59 1.18 1.26 11.00
C ASP A 59 -0.07 1.92 11.56
N LYS A 60 -0.49 3.04 10.96
CA LYS A 60 -1.62 3.85 11.42
C LYS A 60 -2.92 3.52 10.69
N LEU A 61 -2.87 2.69 9.64
CA LEU A 61 -4.04 2.19 8.94
C LEU A 61 -5.00 1.53 9.93
N GLY A 62 -6.06 2.25 10.25
CA GLY A 62 -7.18 1.81 11.07
C GLY A 62 -8.34 1.34 10.22
N TYR A 63 -9.40 0.92 10.92
CA TYR A 63 -10.61 0.42 10.30
C TYR A 63 -11.18 1.44 9.33
N ARG A 64 -11.30 1.03 8.06
CA ARG A 64 -11.90 1.82 6.97
C ARG A 64 -11.18 3.14 6.63
N ASP A 65 -9.93 3.29 7.05
CA ASP A 65 -9.07 4.35 6.57
C ASP A 65 -8.74 4.16 5.08
N MET A 66 -8.51 5.28 4.38
CA MET A 66 -8.09 5.26 2.97
C MET A 66 -6.59 5.53 2.87
N TRP A 67 -5.92 4.79 2.00
CA TRP A 67 -4.47 4.87 1.84
C TRP A 67 -4.05 4.51 0.42
N ALA A 68 -3.02 5.20 -0.06
CA ALA A 68 -2.35 4.84 -1.30
C ALA A 68 -0.84 5.05 -1.17
N LEU A 69 -0.08 4.19 -1.85
CA LEU A 69 1.39 4.22 -1.88
C LEU A 69 1.87 3.94 -3.30
N VAL A 70 2.83 4.72 -3.77
CA VAL A 70 3.64 4.41 -4.95
C VAL A 70 5.09 4.30 -4.52
N THR A 71 5.73 3.20 -4.87
CA THR A 71 7.10 2.88 -4.42
C THR A 71 7.86 2.06 -5.45
N ARG A 72 9.19 2.12 -5.39
CA ARG A 72 10.07 1.22 -6.14
C ARG A 72 10.61 0.15 -5.20
N LYS A 73 10.36 -1.12 -5.49
CA LYS A 73 10.87 -2.22 -4.68
C LYS A 73 12.42 -2.19 -4.64
N GLY A 74 13.00 -2.34 -3.45
CA GLY A 74 14.44 -2.21 -3.22
C GLY A 74 14.96 -0.75 -3.25
N GLY A 75 14.06 0.24 -3.35
CA GLY A 75 14.41 1.65 -3.39
C GLY A 75 13.60 2.49 -2.41
N LEU A 76 13.49 3.79 -2.70
CA LEU A 76 12.70 4.73 -1.90
C LEU A 76 11.24 4.76 -2.37
N LYS A 77 10.33 5.06 -1.44
CA LYS A 77 8.96 5.42 -1.83
C LYS A 77 8.96 6.71 -2.65
N MET A 78 8.03 6.79 -3.59
CA MET A 78 7.85 7.95 -4.46
C MET A 78 6.80 8.90 -3.86
N ALA A 79 5.65 8.36 -3.46
CA ALA A 79 4.61 9.13 -2.81
C ALA A 79 3.70 8.23 -1.97
N GLU A 80 3.08 8.81 -0.94
CA GLU A 80 2.14 8.13 -0.07
C GLU A 80 1.10 9.13 0.44
N THR A 81 -0.16 8.73 0.52
CA THR A 81 -1.26 9.55 1.05
C THR A 81 -2.17 8.70 1.91
N TYR A 82 -2.84 9.34 2.87
CA TYR A 82 -3.61 8.68 3.91
C TYR A 82 -4.74 9.60 4.38
N SER A 83 -5.93 9.04 4.61
CA SER A 83 -7.06 9.72 5.23
C SER A 83 -7.62 8.86 6.36
N ASN A 84 -7.68 9.44 7.56
CA ASN A 84 -8.21 8.80 8.75
C ASN A 84 -9.71 9.09 8.90
N VAL A 85 -10.50 8.06 9.25
CA VAL A 85 -11.96 8.17 9.47
C VAL A 85 -12.34 9.23 10.52
N ALA A 86 -11.59 9.33 11.63
CA ALA A 86 -11.91 10.24 12.73
C ALA A 86 -11.64 11.72 12.39
N THR A 87 -10.75 12.00 11.43
CA THR A 87 -10.44 13.38 11.01
C THR A 87 -11.37 13.94 9.95
N ALA A 88 -12.21 13.09 9.36
CA ALA A 88 -13.06 13.51 8.26
C ALA A 88 -14.27 14.34 8.75
N ASP A 89 -14.61 14.31 10.04
CA ASP A 89 -15.76 15.00 10.67
C ASP A 89 -17.04 14.92 9.80
N THR A 90 -17.25 13.75 9.17
CA THR A 90 -18.27 13.59 8.13
C THR A 90 -19.53 12.89 8.61
N GLY A 91 -19.53 12.26 9.79
CA GLY A 91 -20.61 11.36 10.21
C GLY A 91 -20.70 10.07 9.37
N TYR A 92 -19.68 9.77 8.54
CA TYR A 92 -19.56 8.53 7.77
C TYR A 92 -18.58 7.55 8.40
N GLU A 93 -18.75 6.27 8.05
CA GLU A 93 -18.04 5.14 8.61
C GLU A 93 -16.66 4.85 7.95
N TRP A 94 -16.16 5.68 7.02
CA TRP A 94 -14.88 5.51 6.28
C TRP A 94 -14.04 6.80 6.23
N GLY A 95 -12.74 6.66 6.02
CA GLY A 95 -11.82 7.76 5.67
C GLY A 95 -12.20 8.44 4.35
N GLY A 96 -11.82 9.71 4.20
CA GLY A 96 -12.09 10.48 2.97
C GLY A 96 -11.32 9.94 1.76
N PRO A 97 -11.78 10.21 0.52
CA PRO A 97 -11.08 9.77 -0.67
C PRO A 97 -9.68 10.39 -0.74
N VAL A 98 -8.70 9.57 -1.12
CA VAL A 98 -7.31 10.02 -1.29
C VAL A 98 -6.94 10.10 -2.76
N PHE A 99 -6.24 11.17 -3.12
CA PHE A 99 -5.67 11.37 -4.45
C PHE A 99 -4.16 11.38 -4.32
N LEU A 100 -3.49 10.52 -5.10
CA LEU A 100 -2.04 10.42 -5.11
C LEU A 100 -1.52 10.70 -6.51
N ARG A 101 -0.60 11.66 -6.62
CA ARG A 101 0.13 11.97 -7.84
C ARG A 101 1.62 11.97 -7.53
N THR A 102 2.41 11.37 -8.42
CA THR A 102 3.86 11.38 -8.35
C THR A 102 4.42 11.19 -9.76
N ASP A 103 5.64 11.67 -9.96
CA ASP A 103 6.40 11.51 -11.20
C ASP A 103 7.65 10.68 -10.86
N PHE A 104 8.11 9.85 -11.79
CA PHE A 104 9.31 9.05 -11.61
C PHE A 104 10.03 8.83 -12.93
N ASP A 105 11.35 8.77 -12.85
CA ASP A 105 12.18 8.45 -13.99
C ASP A 105 12.09 6.95 -14.30
N LEU A 106 11.89 6.65 -15.58
CA LEU A 106 12.05 5.30 -16.10
C LEU A 106 13.52 4.92 -15.96
N LEU A 107 13.79 3.74 -15.41
CA LEU A 107 15.13 3.20 -15.45
C LEU A 107 15.42 2.77 -16.88
N GLU A 108 16.56 3.17 -17.41
CA GLU A 108 17.06 2.59 -18.66
C GLU A 108 17.27 1.09 -18.44
N GLU A 109 16.76 0.26 -19.36
CA GLU A 109 17.16 -1.14 -19.39
C GLU A 109 18.64 -1.17 -19.73
N SER A 110 19.49 -1.54 -18.78
CA SER A 110 20.85 -1.95 -19.08
C SER A 110 20.73 -3.18 -20.00
N GLY A 111 20.89 -2.96 -21.30
CA GLY A 111 20.87 -4.02 -22.29
C GLY A 111 21.94 -5.05 -21.94
N GLU A 112 21.51 -6.29 -21.73
CA GLU A 112 22.36 -7.47 -21.89
C GLU A 112 22.52 -7.81 -23.37
#